data_AF-A0A968XLT1-F1
#
_entry.id   AF-A0A968XLT1-F1
#
_cell.length_a   1.000
_cell.length_b   1.000
_cell.length_c   1.000
_cell.angle_alpha   90.00
_cell.angle_beta   90.00
_cell.angle_gamma   90.00
#
_symmetry.space_group_name_H-M   'P 1'
#
loop_
_entity.id
_entity.type
_entity.pdbx_description
1 polymer ?
#
loop_
_entity_poly.entity_id
_entity_poly.type
_entity_poly.pdbx_seq_one_letter_code
_entity_poly.pdbx_strand_id
1 'polypeptide(L)'
;MTLPFTLGGKVQFPQDACVTCPLRESCTTSPRGRSISIHPEEQLFRELRSRQLTPIGRAKLRERVCVEHCLSHIGRWQGKQARYVGCRKNLFDLRRTAVVHNLHVLAKILTHTTEPASTSI
;
A
#
# COMPACT_ATOMS: atom_id res chain seq x y z
N MET A 1 25.29 -3.02 -23.56
CA MET A 1 25.70 -1.87 -22.72
C MET A 1 25.26 -2.15 -21.29
N THR A 2 26.14 -1.94 -20.32
CA THR A 2 25.82 -2.03 -18.89
C THR A 2 26.11 -0.67 -18.24
N LEU A 3 25.25 -0.26 -17.31
CA LEU A 3 25.43 0.96 -16.54
C LEU A 3 25.46 0.58 -15.06
N PRO A 4 26.41 1.11 -14.27
CA PRO A 4 26.39 0.92 -12.83
C PRO A 4 25.14 1.57 -12.25
N PHE A 5 24.56 0.95 -11.22
CA PHE A 5 23.41 1.49 -10.51
C PHE A 5 23.61 1.37 -9.01
N THR A 6 22.90 2.20 -8.26
CA THR A 6 22.80 2.16 -6.81
C THR A 6 21.33 2.06 -6.41
N LEU A 7 21.05 1.36 -5.31
CA LEU A 7 19.69 1.32 -4.75
C LEU A 7 19.27 2.72 -4.30
N GLY A 8 18.02 3.09 -4.57
CA GLY A 8 17.54 4.47 -4.39
C GLY A 8 17.99 5.45 -5.46
N GLY A 9 18.91 5.03 -6.33
CA GLY A 9 19.40 5.82 -7.44
C GLY A 9 18.49 5.75 -8.66
N LYS A 10 18.66 6.74 -9.54
CA LYS A 10 18.08 6.80 -10.87
C LYS A 10 19.20 6.65 -11.89
N VAL A 11 19.12 5.62 -12.72
CA VAL A 11 20.01 5.46 -13.88
C VAL A 11 19.27 5.93 -15.12
N GLN A 12 19.98 6.66 -15.97
CA GLN A 12 19.46 7.12 -17.24
C GLN A 12 20.37 6.60 -18.35
N PHE A 13 19.76 5.89 -19.30
CA PHE A 13 20.48 5.42 -20.48
C PHE A 13 20.78 6.59 -21.41
N PRO A 14 21.98 6.64 -22.02
CA PRO A 14 22.31 7.64 -23.02
C PRO A 14 21.29 7.63 -24.16
N GLN A 15 20.96 8.84 -24.62
CA GLN A 15 20.01 9.01 -25.71
C GLN A 15 20.43 8.23 -26.95
N ASP A 16 21.71 8.31 -27.34
CA ASP A 16 22.22 7.68 -28.57
C ASP A 16 22.02 6.16 -28.56
N ALA A 17 22.36 5.52 -27.43
CA ALA A 17 22.16 4.09 -27.24
C ALA A 17 20.66 3.70 -27.24
N CYS A 18 19.79 4.57 -26.73
CA CYS A 18 18.35 4.36 -26.79
C CYS A 18 17.75 4.63 -28.16
N VAL A 19 18.33 5.51 -28.99
CA VAL A 19 17.83 5.82 -30.34
C VAL A 19 18.04 4.65 -31.28
N THR A 20 19.20 3.99 -31.18
CA THR A 20 19.52 2.81 -32.01
C THR A 20 18.92 1.50 -31.48
N CYS A 21 18.15 1.54 -30.39
CA CYS A 21 17.61 0.34 -29.75
C CYS A 21 16.38 -0.16 -30.52
N PRO A 22 16.36 -1.42 -31.01
CA PRO A 22 15.22 -1.98 -31.76
C PRO A 22 13.95 -2.10 -30.90
N LEU A 23 14.10 -2.11 -29.57
CA LEU A 23 12.96 -2.17 -28.64
C LEU A 23 12.48 -0.77 -28.22
N ARG A 24 13.03 0.32 -28.75
CA ARG A 24 12.72 1.69 -28.29
C ARG A 24 11.22 1.97 -28.28
N GLU A 25 10.52 1.58 -29.34
CA GLU A 25 9.09 1.83 -29.54
C GLU A 25 8.22 1.25 -28.41
N SER A 26 8.58 0.08 -27.88
CA SER A 26 7.86 -0.57 -26.76
C SER A 26 8.47 -0.28 -25.39
N CYS A 27 9.64 0.38 -25.34
CA CYS A 27 10.47 0.51 -24.14
C CYS A 27 10.32 1.88 -23.46
N THR A 28 10.37 2.98 -24.22
CA THR A 28 10.26 4.33 -23.66
C THR A 28 9.82 5.36 -24.69
N THR A 29 8.98 6.32 -24.28
CA THR A 29 8.62 7.50 -25.06
C THR A 29 9.51 8.71 -24.76
N SER A 30 10.47 8.59 -23.84
CA SER A 30 11.34 9.69 -23.42
C SER A 30 12.35 10.03 -24.52
N PRO A 31 12.46 11.32 -24.92
CA PRO A 31 13.48 11.74 -25.89
C PRO A 31 14.89 11.62 -25.31
N ARG A 32 15.05 11.79 -23.99
CA ARG A 32 16.34 11.76 -23.27
C ARG A 32 16.82 10.34 -22.91
N GLY A 33 16.21 9.31 -23.49
CA GLY A 33 16.49 7.91 -23.16
C GLY A 33 15.67 7.37 -21.98
N ARG A 34 15.75 6.05 -21.79
CA ARG A 34 15.03 5.32 -20.73
C ARG A 34 15.68 5.65 -19.38
N SER A 35 14.83 5.89 -18.38
CA SER A 35 15.27 5.94 -17.00
C SER A 35 14.72 4.77 -16.21
N ILE A 36 15.55 4.22 -15.33
CA ILE A 36 15.21 3.16 -14.41
C ILE A 36 15.60 3.63 -13.02
N SER A 37 14.69 3.49 -12.06
CA SER A 37 14.94 3.71 -10.63
C SER A 37 14.62 2.44 -9.88
N ILE A 38 15.49 2.06 -8.94
CA ILE A 38 15.26 0.94 -8.03
C ILE A 38 15.08 1.50 -6.64
N HIS A 39 14.07 1.04 -5.91
CA HIS A 39 13.78 1.53 -4.56
C HIS A 39 14.97 1.27 -3.61
N PRO A 40 15.28 2.17 -2.65
CA PRO A 40 16.33 1.94 -1.67
C PRO A 40 16.18 0.59 -0.93
N GLU A 41 14.93 0.22 -0.65
CA GLU A 41 14.57 -1.00 0.08
C GLU A 41 14.14 -2.16 -0.84
N GLU A 42 14.60 -2.20 -2.10
CA GLU A 42 14.19 -3.27 -3.04
C GLU A 42 14.48 -4.68 -2.47
N GLN A 43 15.56 -4.83 -1.71
CA GLN A 43 15.88 -6.10 -1.06
C GLN A 43 14.80 -6.52 -0.04
N LEU A 44 14.33 -5.60 0.78
CA LEU A 44 13.22 -5.84 1.71
C LEU A 44 11.96 -6.22 0.93
N PHE A 45 11.64 -5.54 -0.17
CA PHE A 45 10.47 -5.88 -0.97
C PHE A 45 10.58 -7.26 -1.62
N ARG A 46 11.77 -7.67 -2.06
CA ARG A 46 11.99 -9.03 -2.58
C ARG A 46 11.80 -10.09 -1.49
N GLU A 47 12.29 -9.82 -0.28
CA GLU A 47 12.07 -10.70 0.87
C GLU A 47 10.58 -10.78 1.26
N LEU A 48 9.87 -9.64 1.30
CA LEU A 48 8.44 -9.63 1.59
C LEU A 48 7.64 -10.41 0.52
N ARG A 49 8.01 -10.27 -0.76
CA ARG A 49 7.44 -11.07 -1.86
C ARG A 49 7.73 -12.56 -1.71
N SER A 50 8.94 -12.96 -1.33
CA SER A 50 9.25 -14.38 -1.12
C SER A 50 8.47 -14.96 0.06
N ARG A 51 8.32 -14.19 1.16
CA ARG A 51 7.51 -14.60 2.32
C ARG A 51 6.05 -14.85 1.95
N GLN A 52 5.46 -14.05 1.06
CA GLN A 52 4.06 -14.23 0.58
C GLN A 52 3.83 -15.60 -0.10
N LEU A 53 4.86 -16.19 -0.71
CA LEU A 53 4.76 -17.48 -1.40
C LEU A 53 4.69 -18.67 -0.43
N THR A 54 5.16 -18.50 0.81
CA THR A 54 5.22 -19.58 1.81
C THR A 54 3.96 -19.63 2.69
N PRO A 55 3.51 -20.83 3.12
CA PRO A 55 2.38 -20.95 4.05
C PRO A 55 2.59 -20.22 5.37
N ILE A 56 3.80 -20.32 5.95
CA ILE A 56 4.18 -19.65 7.20
C ILE A 56 4.16 -18.12 7.03
N GLY A 57 4.72 -17.61 5.93
CA GLY A 57 4.69 -16.17 5.66
C GLY A 57 3.27 -15.66 5.42
N ARG A 58 2.41 -16.41 4.73
CA ARG A 58 0.98 -16.06 4.61
C ARG A 58 0.26 -16.06 5.95
N ALA A 59 0.54 -17.01 6.84
CA ALA A 59 -0.04 -17.02 8.17
C ALA A 59 0.32 -15.75 8.95
N LYS A 60 1.61 -15.36 8.95
CA LYS A 60 2.07 -14.10 9.56
C LYS A 60 1.43 -12.85 8.95
N LEU A 61 1.20 -12.83 7.63
CA LEU A 61 0.52 -11.71 6.98
C LEU A 61 -0.96 -11.63 7.36
N ARG A 62 -1.63 -12.77 7.56
CA ARG A 62 -3.06 -12.80 7.96
C ARG A 62 -3.32 -12.15 9.32
N GLU A 63 -2.36 -12.18 10.24
CA GLU A 63 -2.46 -11.48 11.53
C GLU A 63 -2.74 -9.97 11.36
N ARG A 64 -2.33 -9.37 10.22
CA ARG A 64 -2.53 -7.94 9.93
C ARG A 64 -3.93 -7.60 9.43
N VAL A 65 -4.67 -8.60 8.90
CA VAL A 65 -5.93 -8.38 8.17
C VAL A 65 -6.94 -7.61 9.01
N CYS A 66 -7.05 -7.89 10.31
CA CYS A 66 -7.95 -7.17 11.20
C CYS A 66 -7.63 -5.67 11.26
N VAL A 67 -6.35 -5.31 11.33
CA VAL A 67 -5.89 -3.91 11.36
C VAL A 67 -6.08 -3.28 9.99
N GLU A 68 -5.69 -3.96 8.91
CA GLU A 68 -5.80 -3.44 7.54
C GLU A 68 -7.26 -3.19 7.14
N HIS A 69 -8.18 -4.08 7.51
CA HIS A 69 -9.62 -3.88 7.32
C HIS A 69 -10.11 -2.65 8.09
N CYS A 70 -9.74 -2.49 9.36
CA CYS A 70 -10.08 -1.31 10.14
C CYS A 70 -9.57 -0.02 9.48
N LEU A 71 -8.30 -0.01 9.04
CA LEU A 71 -7.72 1.13 8.32
C LEU A 71 -8.43 1.42 6.99
N SER A 72 -8.85 0.38 6.26
CA SER A 72 -9.60 0.54 5.01
C SER A 72 -10.97 1.18 5.21
N HIS A 73 -11.66 0.86 6.32
CA HIS A 73 -12.92 1.51 6.67
C HIS A 73 -12.71 2.99 7.00
N ILE A 74 -11.67 3.31 7.77
CA ILE A 74 -11.31 4.70 8.07
C ILE A 74 -10.98 5.46 6.78
N GLY A 75 -10.15 4.88 5.91
CA GLY A 75 -9.79 5.47 4.62
C GLY A 75 -10.99 5.68 3.70
N ARG A 76 -11.95 4.75 3.69
CA ARG A 76 -13.21 4.90 2.95
C ARG A 76 -14.04 6.09 3.44
N TRP A 77 -14.05 6.37 4.74
CA TRP A 77 -14.80 7.49 5.30
C TRP A 77 -14.13 8.85 5.07
N GLN A 78 -12.80 8.91 5.10
CA GLN A 78 -12.06 10.15 4.83
C GLN A 78 -11.93 10.47 3.35
N GLY A 79 -11.89 9.44 2.50
CA GLY A 79 -11.63 9.59 1.07
C GLY A 79 -10.16 9.81 0.75
N LYS A 80 -9.88 10.26 -0.49
CA LYS A 80 -8.52 10.35 -1.05
C LYS A 80 -7.82 11.67 -0.75
N GLN A 81 -8.52 12.67 -0.21
CA GLN A 81 -8.01 14.01 -0.02
C GLN A 81 -8.02 14.39 1.45
N ALA A 82 -6.96 15.07 1.89
CA ALA A 82 -6.89 15.65 3.21
C ALA A 82 -7.93 16.77 3.35
N ARG A 83 -8.70 16.77 4.45
CA ARG A 83 -9.73 17.78 4.71
C ARG A 83 -9.14 19.16 5.02
N TYR A 84 -7.96 19.20 5.62
CA TYR A 84 -7.33 20.43 6.09
C TYR A 84 -5.93 20.61 5.51
N VAL A 85 -5.41 21.84 5.58
CA VAL A 85 -3.99 22.12 5.31
C VAL A 85 -3.17 21.85 6.57
N GLY A 86 -2.11 21.05 6.44
CA GLY A 86 -1.14 20.75 7.49
C GLY A 86 -1.44 19.50 8.32
N CYS A 87 -0.39 18.90 8.89
CA CYS A 87 -0.47 17.59 9.54
C CYS A 87 -1.32 17.60 10.83
N ARG A 88 -1.23 18.66 11.64
CA ARG A 88 -1.89 18.72 12.96
C ARG A 88 -3.41 18.60 12.87
N LYS A 89 -4.05 19.33 11.95
CA LYS A 89 -5.51 19.28 11.77
C LYS A 89 -5.97 17.96 11.15
N ASN A 90 -5.19 17.40 10.22
CA ASN A 90 -5.52 16.09 9.64
C ASN A 90 -5.31 14.94 10.62
N LEU A 91 -4.34 15.03 11.54
CA LEU A 91 -4.19 14.05 12.63
C LEU A 91 -5.40 14.09 13.57
N PHE A 92 -5.91 15.28 13.89
CA PHE A 92 -7.16 15.40 14.64
C PHE A 92 -8.34 14.77 13.88
N ASP A 93 -8.47 15.03 12.58
CA ASP A 93 -9.53 14.45 11.76
C ASP A 93 -9.45 12.91 11.69
N LEU A 94 -8.24 12.35 11.57
CA LEU A 94 -8.00 10.91 11.64
C LEU A 94 -8.44 10.30 12.97
N ARG A 95 -8.07 10.93 14.09
CA ARG A 95 -8.49 10.47 15.43
C ARG A 95 -9.99 10.52 15.59
N ARG A 96 -10.65 11.60 15.12
CA ARG A 96 -12.10 11.74 15.13
C ARG A 96 -12.77 10.60 14.33
N THR A 97 -12.32 10.33 13.11
CA THR A 97 -12.86 9.24 12.28
C THR A 97 -12.64 7.87 12.93
N ALA A 98 -11.48 7.63 13.53
CA ALA A 98 -11.18 6.38 14.24
C ALA A 98 -12.11 6.15 15.44
N VAL A 99 -12.38 7.19 16.24
CA VAL A 99 -13.34 7.10 17.36
C VAL A 99 -14.74 6.72 16.85
N VAL A 100 -15.23 7.38 15.79
CA VAL A 100 -16.54 7.07 15.21
C VAL A 100 -16.58 5.64 14.68
N HIS A 101 -15.49 5.14 14.09
CA HIS A 101 -15.41 3.77 13.60
C HIS A 101 -15.50 2.77 14.74
N ASN A 102 -14.76 3.00 15.82
CA ASN A 102 -14.82 2.16 17.02
C ASN A 102 -16.22 2.13 17.62
N LEU A 103 -16.94 3.26 17.65
CA LEU A 103 -18.33 3.30 18.12
C LEU A 103 -19.27 2.45 17.24
N HIS A 104 -19.10 2.46 15.91
CA HIS A 104 -19.88 1.59 15.03
C HIS A 104 -19.59 0.11 15.25
N VAL A 105 -18.31 -0.24 15.47
CA VAL A 105 -17.90 -1.61 15.78
C VAL A 105 -18.50 -2.06 17.11
N LEU A 106 -18.41 -1.23 18.16
CA LEU A 106 -19.01 -1.52 19.46
C LEU A 106 -20.52 -1.69 19.37
N ALA A 107 -21.22 -0.78 18.68
CA ALA A 107 -22.65 -0.89 18.47
C ALA A 107 -23.02 -2.22 17.81
N LYS A 108 -22.31 -2.61 16.75
CA LYS A 108 -22.53 -3.88 16.05
C LYS A 108 -22.30 -5.10 16.96
N ILE A 109 -21.22 -5.10 17.76
CA ILE A 109 -20.92 -6.18 18.70
C ILE A 109 -22.02 -6.31 19.75
N LEU A 110 -22.45 -5.17 20.32
CA LEU A 110 -23.50 -5.14 21.33
C LEU A 110 -24.85 -5.63 20.78
N THR A 111 -25.24 -5.21 19.57
CA THR A 111 -26.51 -5.66 18.95
C THR A 111 -26.52 -7.16 18.63
N HIS A 112 -25.37 -7.72 18.22
CA HIS A 112 -25.28 -9.17 17.97
C HIS A 112 -25.22 -10.01 19.24
N THR A 113 -24.88 -9.40 20.39
CA THR A 113 -24.82 -10.10 21.68
C THR A 113 -26.19 -10.11 22.39
N THR A 114 -27.10 -9.20 22.02
CA THR A 114 -28.42 -9.04 22.65
C THR A 114 -29.52 -9.94 22.07
N GLU A 115 -29.29 -10.67 20.98
CA GLU A 115 -30.20 -11.71 20.51
C GLU A 115 -29.80 -13.06 21.17
N PRO A 116 -30.56 -13.59 22.14
CA PRO A 116 -30.32 -14.95 22.59
C PRO A 116 -30.62 -15.89 21.42
N ALA A 117 -29.76 -16.90 21.23
CA ALA A 117 -30.01 -17.99 20.31
C ALA A 117 -31.35 -18.65 20.67
N SER A 118 -32.41 -18.35 19.93
CA SER A 118 -33.67 -19.06 20.01
C SER A 118 -33.42 -20.46 19.43
N THR A 119 -32.98 -21.38 20.27
CA THR A 119 -32.99 -22.82 19.98
C THR A 119 -34.44 -23.27 20.00
N SER A 120 -35.04 -23.37 18.82
CA SER A 120 -36.27 -24.14 18.60
C SER A 120 -35.91 -25.62 18.57
N ILE A 121 -36.47 -26.39 19.50
CA ILE A 121 -36.54 -27.87 19.47
C ILE A 121 -37.64 -28.27 18.49
#